data_AF-A0A6B3CNK2-F1
#
_entry.id   AF-A0A6B3CNK2-F1
#
_cell.length_a   1.000
_cell.length_b   1.000
_cell.length_c   1.000
_cell.angle_alpha   90.00
_cell.angle_beta   90.00
_cell.angle_gamma   90.00
#
_symmetry.space_group_name_H-M   'P 1'
#
loop_
_entity.id
_entity.type
_entity.pdbx_description
1 polymer ?
#
loop_
_entity_poly.entity_id
_entity_poly.type
_entity_poly.pdbx_seq_one_letter_code
_entity_poly.pdbx_strand_id
1 'polypeptide(L)'
;AAFDRVEAEHPGRPREQILGLARFIADGLPSLSYRGCPFINSLAELPDRSHPARQVIEEHKSRQTRRLVGMCTEAGLPDPEQVAAQITFVL
;
A
#
# COMPACT_ATOMS: atom_id res chain seq x y z
N ALA A 1 9.79 -1.69 3.61
CA ALA A 1 9.81 -2.64 4.72
C ALA A 1 8.74 -3.72 4.60
N ALA A 2 7.44 -3.41 4.70
CA ALA A 2 6.38 -4.44 4.67
C ALA A 2 6.30 -5.20 3.34
N PHE A 3 6.27 -4.48 2.22
CA PHE A 3 6.30 -5.11 0.89
C PHE A 3 7.57 -5.96 0.68
N ASP A 4 8.75 -5.44 1.05
CA ASP A 4 10.02 -6.17 0.92
C ASP A 4 10.00 -7.47 1.73
N ARG A 5 9.40 -7.43 2.92
CA ARG A 5 9.25 -8.58 3.80
C ARG A 5 8.36 -9.65 3.17
N VAL A 6 7.16 -9.29 2.71
CA VAL A 6 6.23 -10.29 2.16
C VAL A 6 6.75 -10.88 0.85
N GLU A 7 7.44 -10.11 0.02
CA GLU A 7 8.10 -10.60 -1.20
C GLU A 7 9.21 -11.61 -0.86
N ALA A 8 10.00 -11.35 0.18
CA ALA A 8 11.05 -12.24 0.64
C ALA A 8 10.51 -13.52 1.31
N GLU A 9 9.42 -13.42 2.08
CA GLU A 9 8.77 -14.57 2.75
C GLU A 9 7.98 -15.45 1.77
N HIS A 10 7.50 -14.87 0.67
CA HIS A 10 6.64 -15.53 -0.31
C HIS A 10 7.16 -15.36 -1.75
N PRO A 11 8.38 -15.83 -2.08
CA PRO A 11 8.94 -15.70 -3.42
C PRO A 11 8.11 -16.51 -4.44
N GLY A 12 7.73 -15.87 -5.56
CA GLY A 12 6.91 -16.49 -6.61
C GLY A 12 5.48 -16.85 -6.18
N ARG A 13 5.02 -16.34 -5.04
CA ARG A 13 3.72 -16.63 -4.43
C ARG A 13 2.91 -15.34 -4.22
N PRO A 14 2.44 -14.70 -5.31
CA PRO A 14 1.88 -13.35 -5.26
C PRO A 14 0.58 -13.25 -4.45
N ARG A 15 -0.23 -14.31 -4.38
CA ARG A 15 -1.44 -14.34 -3.55
C ARG A 15 -1.10 -14.27 -2.06
N GLU A 16 -0.09 -15.02 -1.64
CA GLU A 16 0.42 -14.99 -0.27
C GLU A 16 1.09 -13.66 0.07
N GLN A 17 1.77 -13.02 -0.88
CA GLN A 17 2.31 -11.66 -0.71
C GLN A 17 1.20 -10.64 -0.46
N ILE A 18 0.14 -10.63 -1.28
CA ILE A 18 -1.03 -9.75 -1.13
C ILE A 18 -1.69 -9.96 0.24
N LEU A 19 -1.93 -11.22 0.62
CA LEU A 19 -2.52 -11.54 1.92
C LEU A 19 -1.61 -11.16 3.10
N GLY A 20 -0.30 -11.32 2.95
CA GLY A 20 0.69 -10.88 3.93
C GLY A 20 0.65 -9.36 4.14
N LEU A 21 0.55 -8.59 3.05
CA LEU A 21 0.40 -7.14 3.13
C LEU A 21 -0.92 -6.75 3.82
N ALA A 22 -2.01 -7.43 3.47
CA ALA A 22 -3.31 -7.18 4.08
C ALA A 22 -3.30 -7.43 5.60
N ARG A 23 -2.66 -8.53 6.04
CA ARG A 23 -2.45 -8.81 7.48
C ARG A 23 -1.62 -7.74 8.15
N PHE A 24 -0.49 -7.34 7.55
CA PHE A 24 0.36 -6.29 8.10
C PHE A 24 -0.41 -4.97 8.32
N ILE A 25 -1.27 -4.58 7.38
CA ILE A 25 -2.10 -3.38 7.53
C ILE A 25 -3.16 -3.59 8.61
N ALA A 26 -3.90 -4.71 8.56
CA ALA A 26 -4.93 -5.04 9.52
C ALA A 26 -4.42 -5.08 10.97
N ASP A 27 -3.25 -5.68 11.21
CA ASP A 27 -2.60 -5.75 12.52
C ASP A 27 -2.16 -4.36 13.02
N GLY A 28 -1.90 -3.43 12.11
CA GLY A 28 -1.59 -2.04 12.42
C GLY A 28 -2.83 -1.17 12.73
N LEU A 29 -4.02 -1.57 12.30
CA LEU A 29 -5.24 -0.77 12.45
C LEU A 29 -5.57 -0.39 13.88
N PRO A 30 -5.40 -1.24 14.93
CA PRO A 30 -5.64 -0.80 16.31
C PRO A 30 -4.82 0.43 16.70
N SER A 31 -3.55 0.50 16.27
CA SER A 31 -2.68 1.65 16.52
C SER A 31 -3.09 2.90 15.72
N LEU A 32 -3.58 2.69 14.49
CA LEU A 32 -4.01 3.77 13.60
C LEU A 32 -5.43 4.25 13.91
N SER A 33 -6.27 3.45 14.56
CA SER A 33 -7.70 3.73 14.79
C SER A 33 -7.94 5.05 15.55
N TYR A 34 -6.96 5.52 16.31
CA TYR A 34 -7.04 6.80 17.03
C TYR A 34 -6.96 8.03 16.12
N ARG A 35 -6.14 8.01 15.07
CA ARG A 35 -5.85 9.17 14.20
C ARG A 35 -5.85 8.87 12.71
N GLY A 36 -6.20 7.67 12.27
CA GLY A 36 -6.18 7.27 10.85
C GLY A 36 -4.77 7.14 10.27
N CYS A 37 -4.70 7.12 8.94
CA CYS A 37 -3.45 6.95 8.20
C CYS A 37 -2.58 8.22 8.29
N PRO A 38 -1.34 8.14 8.82
CA PRO A 38 -0.49 9.31 8.99
C PRO A 38 -0.20 10.02 7.67
N PHE A 39 -0.06 9.27 6.57
CA PHE A 39 0.18 9.85 5.25
C PHE A 39 -0.99 10.72 4.76
N ILE A 40 -2.23 10.28 4.95
CA ILE A 40 -3.41 11.02 4.50
C ILE A 40 -3.57 12.30 5.32
N ASN A 41 -3.37 12.21 6.64
CA ASN A 41 -3.41 13.39 7.52
C ASN A 41 -2.34 14.41 7.12
N SER A 42 -1.10 13.98 6.92
CA SER A 42 -0.02 14.88 6.48
C SER A 42 -0.31 15.52 5.13
N LEU A 43 -0.92 14.79 4.18
CA LEU A 43 -1.31 15.38 2.90
C LEU A 43 -2.45 16.40 3.02
N ALA A 44 -3.34 16.26 3.99
CA ALA A 44 -4.39 17.23 4.27
C ALA A 44 -3.82 18.55 4.81
N GLU A 45 -2.74 18.49 5.60
CA GLU A 45 -2.05 19.66 6.15
C GLU A 45 -1.07 20.31 5.15
N LEU A 46 -0.69 19.59 4.08
CA LEU A 46 0.26 20.03 3.07
C LEU A 46 -0.44 20.19 1.70
N PRO A 47 -1.24 21.24 1.49
CA PRO A 47 -1.99 21.42 0.24
C PRO A 47 -1.10 21.73 -0.97
N ASP A 48 0.07 22.34 -0.76
CA ASP A 48 1.02 22.66 -1.83
C ASP A 48 1.71 21.40 -2.36
N ARG A 49 1.49 21.09 -3.65
CA ARG A 49 2.08 19.92 -4.33
C ARG A 49 3.59 20.03 -4.52
N SER A 50 4.15 21.24 -4.47
CA SER A 50 5.59 21.47 -4.53
C SER A 50 6.27 21.27 -3.17
N HIS A 51 5.50 21.10 -2.09
CA HIS A 51 6.06 20.88 -0.76
C HIS A 51 6.88 19.56 -0.73
N PRO A 52 8.15 19.58 -0.28
CA PRO A 52 9.04 18.41 -0.33
C PRO A 52 8.48 17.19 0.40
N ALA A 53 7.88 17.38 1.58
CA ALA A 53 7.30 16.27 2.34
C ALA A 53 6.09 15.65 1.61
N ARG A 54 5.31 16.44 0.86
CA ARG A 54 4.20 15.93 0.07
C ARG A 54 4.70 15.05 -1.07
N GLN A 55 5.73 15.51 -1.79
CA GLN A 55 6.34 14.75 -2.88
C GLN A 55 6.88 13.40 -2.38
N VAL A 56 7.53 13.36 -1.22
CA VAL A 56 8.00 12.12 -0.59
C VAL A 56 6.86 11.14 -0.31
N ILE A 57 5.74 11.63 0.23
CA ILE A 57 4.56 10.80 0.53
C ILE A 57 3.91 10.29 -0.76
N GLU A 58 3.70 11.16 -1.75
CA GLU A 58 3.11 10.79 -3.04
C GLU A 58 3.97 9.76 -3.77
N GLU A 59 5.30 9.93 -3.78
CA GLU A 59 6.23 8.96 -4.38
C GLU A 59 6.22 7.61 -3.62
N HIS A 60 6.17 7.65 -2.28
CA HIS A 60 6.05 6.45 -1.47
C HIS A 60 4.76 5.67 -1.79
N LYS A 61 3.62 6.36 -1.85
CA LYS A 61 2.33 5.76 -2.19
C LYS A 61 2.33 5.21 -3.62
N SER A 62 2.88 5.95 -4.59
CA SER A 62 3.03 5.49 -5.97
C SER A 62 3.86 4.19 -6.08
N ARG A 63 4.95 4.07 -5.31
CA ARG A 63 5.75 2.82 -5.25
C ARG A 63 4.95 1.66 -4.66
N GLN A 64 4.17 1.88 -3.60
CA GLN A 64 3.30 0.85 -3.02
C GLN A 64 2.25 0.37 -4.02
N THR A 65 1.57 1.31 -4.69
CA THR A 65 0.56 0.98 -5.71
C THR A 65 1.16 0.16 -6.85
N ARG A 66 2.31 0.58 -7.41
CA ARG A 66 2.98 -0.16 -8.50
C ARG A 66 3.33 -1.60 -8.09
N ARG A 67 3.83 -1.80 -6.87
CA ARG A 67 4.16 -3.15 -6.38
C ARG A 67 2.91 -4.01 -6.20
N LEU A 68 1.85 -3.45 -5.63
CA LEU A 68 0.61 -4.19 -5.44
C LEU A 68 -0.03 -4.57 -6.79
N VAL A 69 -0.01 -3.67 -7.78
CA VAL A 69 -0.42 -3.97 -9.16
C VAL A 69 0.42 -5.11 -9.75
N GLY A 70 1.75 -5.08 -9.54
CA GLY A 70 2.65 -6.18 -9.93
C GLY A 70 2.23 -7.52 -9.32
N MET A 71 1.98 -7.55 -8.01
CA MET A 71 1.49 -8.76 -7.33
C MET A 71 0.13 -9.23 -7.86
N CYS A 72 -0.82 -8.30 -8.08
CA CYS A 72 -2.13 -8.64 -8.66
C CYS A 72 -1.99 -9.21 -10.08
N THR A 73 -1.06 -8.68 -10.86
CA THR A 73 -0.75 -9.15 -12.22
C THR A 73 -0.17 -10.57 -12.18
N GLU A 74 0.85 -10.80 -11.35
CA GLU A 74 1.46 -12.13 -11.17
C GLU A 74 0.47 -13.16 -10.61
N ALA A 75 -0.48 -12.74 -9.78
CA ALA A 75 -1.54 -13.59 -9.25
C ALA A 75 -2.64 -13.95 -10.27
N GLY A 76 -2.58 -13.38 -11.48
CA GLY A 76 -3.55 -13.59 -12.55
C GLY A 76 -4.93 -13.02 -12.21
N LEU A 77 -5.00 -11.93 -11.44
CA LEU A 77 -6.27 -11.30 -11.11
C LEU A 77 -6.81 -10.49 -12.30
N PRO A 78 -8.13 -10.49 -12.52
CA PRO A 78 -8.72 -9.62 -13.55
C PRO A 78 -8.55 -8.17 -13.14
N ASP A 79 -8.23 -7.31 -14.11
CA ASP A 79 -8.01 -5.87 -13.90
C ASP A 79 -7.08 -5.55 -12.69
N PRO A 80 -5.77 -5.86 -12.78
CA PRO A 80 -4.84 -5.73 -11.67
C PRO A 80 -4.77 -4.32 -11.07
N GLU A 81 -4.95 -3.28 -11.90
CA GLU A 81 -4.97 -1.89 -11.45
C GLU A 81 -6.18 -1.60 -10.57
N GLN A 82 -7.37 -1.99 -11.02
CA GLN A 82 -8.60 -1.81 -10.26
C GLN A 82 -8.61 -2.63 -8.97
N VAL A 83 -8.12 -3.88 -9.01
CA VAL A 83 -8.03 -4.74 -7.83
C VAL A 83 -7.05 -4.17 -6.80
N ALA A 84 -5.88 -3.70 -7.23
CA ALA A 84 -4.92 -3.05 -6.33
C ALA A 84 -5.51 -1.78 -5.69
N ALA A 85 -6.26 -1.00 -6.47
CA ALA A 85 -6.96 0.18 -5.96
C ALA A 85 -8.03 -0.19 -4.92
N GLN A 86 -8.82 -1.24 -5.17
CA GLN A 86 -9.83 -1.75 -4.22
C GLN A 86 -9.19 -2.25 -2.92
N ILE A 87 -8.12 -3.02 -3.02
CA ILE A 87 -7.37 -3.49 -1.84
C ILE A 87 -6.85 -2.30 -1.02
N THR A 88 -6.27 -1.29 -1.69
CA THR A 88 -5.77 -0.07 -1.04
C THR A 88 -6.88 0.78 -0.42
N PHE A 89 -8.09 0.71 -0.97
CA PHE A 89 -9.24 1.46 -0.45
C PHE A 89 -9.85 0.80 0.78
N VAL A 90 -9.89 -0.54 0.83
CA VAL A 90 -10.49 -1.31 1.92
C VAL A 90 -9.59 -1.39 3.16
N LEU A 91 -8.27 -1.39 2.96
CA LEU A 91 -7.25 -1.56 4.00
C LEU A 91 -6.65 -0.22 4.46
#